data_AF-A0A7C2WZX7-F1
#
_entry.id   AF-A0A7C2WZX7-F1
#
_cell.length_a   1.000
_cell.length_b   1.000
_cell.length_c   1.000
_cell.angle_alpha   90.00
_cell.angle_beta   90.00
_cell.angle_gamma   90.00
#
_symmetry.space_group_name_H-M   'P 1'
#
loop_
_entity.id
_entity.type
_entity.pdbx_description
1 polymer ?
#
loop_
_entity_poly.entity_id
_entity_poly.type
_entity_poly.pdbx_seq_one_letter_code
_entity_poly.pdbx_strand_id
1 'polypeptide(L)'
;MLSCIKRILRSMNIMHQEHAVALTIVEVEELENIFALLLLGSFVGFPSPPTFLAVELLPFLQKELTMLNRRAEDQGDMLAEMCGTLGID
;
A
#
# COMPACT_ATOMS: atom_id res chain seq x y z
N MET A 1 14.87 44.09 17.57
CA MET A 1 13.68 43.41 18.12
C MET A 1 12.74 42.90 17.01
N LEU A 2 12.30 43.74 16.06
CA LEU A 2 11.43 43.36 14.93
C LEU A 2 11.96 42.20 14.06
N SER A 3 13.27 42.16 13.82
CA SER A 3 13.94 41.10 13.05
C SER A 3 13.90 39.74 13.75
N CYS A 4 13.90 39.71 15.08
CA CYS A 4 13.78 38.47 15.85
C CYS A 4 12.35 37.92 15.80
N ILE A 5 11.35 38.80 15.96
CA ILE A 5 9.92 38.45 15.87
C ILE A 5 9.56 37.91 14.48
N LYS A 6 10.03 38.56 13.41
CA LYS A 6 9.84 38.05 12.03
C LYS A 6 10.45 36.67 11.82
N ARG A 7 11.61 36.41 12.44
CA ARG A 7 12.30 35.12 12.32
C ARG A 7 11.53 34.04 13.07
N ILE A 8 11.04 34.33 14.27
CA ILE A 8 10.20 33.42 15.06
C ILE A 8 8.89 33.10 14.32
N LEU A 9 8.18 34.10 13.80
CA LEU A 9 6.95 33.89 13.01
C LEU A 9 7.18 33.05 11.75
N ARG A 10 8.30 33.25 11.04
CA ARG A 10 8.66 32.42 9.90
C ARG A 10 8.96 30.98 10.31
N SER A 11 9.76 30.79 11.36
CA SER A 11 10.08 29.45 11.87
C SER A 11 8.82 28.71 12.32
N MET A 12 7.90 29.37 13.01
CA MET A 12 6.63 28.76 13.41
C MET A 12 5.75 28.37 12.21
N ASN A 13 5.70 29.20 11.16
CA ASN A 13 4.95 28.87 9.96
C ASN A 13 5.53 27.65 9.22
N ILE A 14 6.86 27.56 9.14
CA ILE A 14 7.54 26.42 8.53
C ILE A 14 7.23 25.15 9.33
N MET A 15 7.34 25.19 10.66
CA MET A 15 7.04 24.03 11.50
C MET A 15 5.58 23.57 11.39
N HIS A 16 4.62 24.48 11.31
CA HIS A 16 3.22 24.09 11.10
C HIS A 16 3.00 23.44 9.73
N GLN A 17 3.66 23.93 8.68
CA GLN A 17 3.59 23.33 7.35
C GLN A 17 4.23 21.94 7.34
N GLU A 18 5.39 21.79 7.95
CA GLU A 18 6.08 20.50 8.10
C GLU A 18 5.21 19.49 8.85
N HIS A 19 4.58 19.92 9.95
CA HIS A 19 3.68 19.05 10.72
C HIS A 19 2.42 18.66 9.93
N ALA A 20 1.81 19.60 9.20
CA ALA A 20 0.64 19.30 8.37
C ALA A 20 0.97 18.32 7.24
N VAL A 21 2.11 18.50 6.57
CA VAL A 21 2.57 17.57 5.52
C VAL A 21 2.88 16.20 6.12
N ALA A 22 3.56 16.14 7.27
CA ALA A 22 3.85 14.89 7.96
C ALA A 22 2.57 14.13 8.33
N LEU A 23 1.53 14.83 8.79
CA LEU A 23 0.24 14.22 9.11
C LEU A 23 -0.42 13.64 7.85
N THR A 24 -0.46 14.39 6.75
CA THR A 24 -1.05 13.91 5.49
C THR A 24 -0.34 12.67 4.95
N ILE A 25 0.98 12.56 5.12
CA ILE A 25 1.72 11.36 4.70
C ILE A 25 1.25 10.13 5.49
N VAL A 26 1.08 10.26 6.80
CA VAL A 26 0.61 9.17 7.65
C VAL A 26 -0.84 8.79 7.30
N GLU A 27 -1.71 9.76 7.06
CA GLU A 27 -3.09 9.49 6.64
C GLU A 27 -3.16 8.71 5.32
N VAL A 28 -2.30 9.03 4.36
CA VAL A 28 -2.22 8.29 3.09
C VAL A 28 -1.76 6.85 3.34
N GLU A 29 -0.75 6.64 4.17
CA GLU A 29 -0.27 5.30 4.51
C GLU A 29 -1.35 4.47 5.22
N GLU A 30 -2.11 5.07 6.13
CA GLU A 30 -3.25 4.41 6.78
C GLU A 30 -4.33 4.03 5.77
N LEU A 31 -4.63 4.91 4.81
CA LEU A 31 -5.59 4.64 3.75
C LEU A 31 -5.12 3.51 2.81
N GLU A 32 -3.83 3.45 2.47
CA GLU A 32 -3.24 2.37 1.67
C GLU A 32 -3.32 1.03 2.41
N ASN A 33 -3.06 1.01 3.72
CA ASN A 33 -3.20 -0.18 4.55
C ASN A 33 -4.64 -0.66 4.63
N ILE A 34 -5.60 0.26 4.84
CA ILE A 34 -7.02 -0.07 4.82
C ILE A 34 -7.40 -0.60 3.44
N PHE A 35 -7.01 0.07 2.36
CA PHE A 35 -7.27 -0.39 0.98
C PHE A 35 -6.79 -1.83 0.74
N ALA A 36 -5.57 -2.17 1.18
CA ALA A 36 -5.06 -3.53 1.09
C ALA A 36 -5.89 -4.53 1.90
N LEU A 37 -6.29 -4.18 3.12
CA LEU A 37 -7.20 -5.00 3.94
C LEU A 37 -8.59 -5.13 3.29
N LEU A 38 -9.08 -4.09 2.60
CA LEU A 38 -10.37 -4.13 1.94
C LEU A 38 -10.36 -5.14 0.78
N LEU A 39 -9.28 -5.19 0.02
CA LEU A 39 -9.14 -6.05 -1.16
C LEU A 39 -8.69 -7.47 -0.82
N LEU A 40 -7.77 -7.63 0.13
CA LEU A 40 -7.08 -8.89 0.41
C LEU A 40 -7.39 -9.46 1.81
N GLY A 41 -8.11 -8.72 2.66
CA GLY A 41 -8.37 -9.13 4.04
C GLY A 41 -9.15 -10.44 4.15
N SER A 42 -10.00 -10.77 3.17
CA SER A 42 -10.70 -12.06 3.09
C SER A 42 -9.74 -13.25 3.00
N PHE A 43 -8.60 -13.09 2.33
CA PHE A 43 -7.59 -14.15 2.20
C PHE A 43 -6.80 -14.38 3.51
N VAL A 44 -6.83 -13.42 4.43
CA VAL A 44 -6.13 -13.48 5.73
C VAL A 44 -7.11 -13.75 6.89
N GLY A 45 -8.40 -13.98 6.59
CA GLY A 45 -9.43 -14.29 7.60
C GLY A 45 -9.97 -13.06 8.35
N PHE A 46 -9.69 -11.85 7.87
CA PHE A 46 -10.36 -10.64 8.35
C PHE A 46 -11.78 -10.54 7.75
N PRO A 47 -12.76 -9.98 8.48
CA PRO A 47 -14.09 -9.76 7.94
C PRO A 47 -13.96 -8.88 6.70
N SER A 48 -14.25 -9.47 5.53
CA SER A 48 -14.12 -8.73 4.29
C SER A 48 -15.11 -7.58 4.30
N PRO A 49 -14.74 -6.41 3.77
CA PRO A 49 -15.67 -5.33 3.57
C PRO A 49 -16.70 -5.71 2.49
N PRO A 50 -17.77 -4.91 2.33
CA PRO A 50 -18.77 -5.15 1.30
C PRO A 50 -18.13 -5.38 -0.07
N THR A 51 -18.41 -6.54 -0.69
CA THR A 51 -17.76 -6.99 -1.93
C THR A 51 -17.87 -5.98 -3.07
N PHE A 52 -18.98 -5.23 -3.14
CA PHE A 52 -19.16 -4.16 -4.12
C PHE A 52 -18.02 -3.12 -4.06
N LEU A 53 -17.65 -2.70 -2.85
CA LEU A 53 -16.63 -1.69 -2.62
C LEU A 53 -15.24 -2.20 -2.99
N ALA A 54 -14.96 -3.49 -2.71
CA ALA A 54 -13.72 -4.13 -3.14
C ALA A 54 -13.60 -4.20 -4.68
N VAL A 55 -14.70 -4.50 -5.38
CA VAL A 55 -14.70 -4.59 -6.85
C VAL A 55 -14.48 -3.23 -7.51
N GLU A 56 -15.05 -2.16 -6.96
CA GLU A 56 -14.82 -0.80 -7.44
C GLU A 56 -13.38 -0.34 -7.22
N LEU A 57 -12.74 -0.83 -6.15
CA LEU A 57 -11.37 -0.50 -5.77
C LEU A 57 -10.30 -1.37 -6.45
N LEU A 58 -10.66 -2.56 -6.96
CA LEU A 58 -9.74 -3.49 -7.63
C LEU A 58 -8.88 -2.87 -8.73
N PRO A 59 -9.39 -2.00 -9.64
CA PRO A 59 -8.60 -1.40 -10.71
C PRO A 59 -7.40 -0.60 -10.20
N PHE A 60 -7.47 -0.06 -8.98
CA PHE A 60 -6.37 0.72 -8.39
C PHE A 60 -5.20 -0.17 -7.94
N LEU A 61 -5.39 -1.49 -7.80
CA LEU A 61 -4.34 -2.47 -7.47
C LEU A 61 -3.70 -3.10 -8.73
N GLN A 62 -4.03 -2.61 -9.93
CA GLN A 62 -3.62 -3.25 -11.20
C GLN A 62 -2.11 -3.46 -11.31
N LYS A 63 -1.31 -2.47 -10.90
CA LYS A 63 0.15 -2.52 -11.02
C LYS A 63 0.74 -3.61 -10.12
N GLU A 64 0.26 -3.69 -8.89
CA GLU A 64 0.68 -4.64 -7.87
C GLU A 64 0.26 -6.06 -8.26
N LEU A 65 -0.98 -6.23 -8.76
CA LEU A 65 -1.46 -7.50 -9.31
C LEU A 65 -0.63 -7.97 -10.51
N THR A 66 -0.23 -7.04 -11.39
CA THR A 66 0.63 -7.37 -12.54
C THR A 66 2.00 -7.87 -12.07
N MET A 67 2.59 -7.24 -11.05
CA MET A 67 3.85 -7.67 -10.46
C MET A 67 3.71 -9.02 -9.74
N LEU A 68 2.60 -9.22 -9.02
CA LEU A 68 2.30 -10.47 -8.33
C LEU A 68 2.12 -11.62 -9.32
N ASN A 69 1.42 -11.38 -10.43
CA ASN A 69 1.22 -12.37 -11.49
C ASN A 69 2.56 -12.81 -12.11
N ARG A 70 3.44 -11.86 -12.46
CA ARG A 70 4.78 -12.18 -12.99
C ARG A 70 5.59 -13.05 -12.02
N ARG A 71 5.58 -12.70 -10.73
CA ARG A 71 6.26 -13.49 -9.70
C ARG A 71 5.66 -14.88 -9.54
N ALA A 72 4.34 -15.01 -9.68
CA ALA A 72 3.65 -16.29 -9.63
C ALA A 72 3.99 -17.18 -10.84
N GLU A 73 4.12 -16.60 -12.04
CA GLU A 73 4.61 -17.27 -13.24
C GLU A 73 6.05 -17.77 -13.05
N ASP A 74 6.96 -16.90 -12.61
CA ASP A 74 8.36 -17.26 -12.33
C ASP A 74 8.48 -18.40 -11.28
N GLN A 75 7.61 -18.40 -10.26
CA GLN A 75 7.54 -19.49 -9.28
C GLN A 75 6.90 -20.76 -9.83
N GLY A 76 5.91 -20.62 -10.71
CA GLY A 76 5.25 -21.72 -11.40
C GLY A 76 6.24 -22.55 -12.21
N ASP A 77 7.18 -21.89 -12.91
CA ASP A 77 8.24 -22.55 -13.66
C ASP A 77 9.16 -23.38 -12.75
N MET A 78 9.55 -22.83 -11.58
CA MET A 78 10.36 -23.57 -10.61
C MET A 78 9.59 -24.73 -9.96
N LEU A 79 8.30 -24.57 -9.68
CA LEU A 79 7.43 -25.65 -9.16
C LEU A 79 7.24 -26.75 -10.20
N ALA A 80 7.10 -26.41 -11.48
CA ALA A 80 7.00 -27.35 -12.58
C ALA A 80 8.31 -28.15 -12.75
N GLU A 81 9.46 -27.49 -12.67
CA GLU A 81 10.78 -28.15 -12.67
C GLU A 81 10.91 -29.12 -11.49
N MET A 82 10.56 -28.69 -10.28
CA MET A 82 10.56 -29.56 -9.09
C MET A 82 9.61 -30.76 -9.22
N CYS A 83 8.38 -30.57 -9.70
CA CYS A 83 7.45 -31.69 -9.95
C CYS A 83 8.00 -32.67 -10.99
N GLY A 84 8.64 -32.16 -12.05
CA GLY A 84 9.34 -32.97 -13.05
C GLY A 84 10.49 -33.79 -12.45
N THR A 85 11.25 -33.21 -11.50
CA THR A 85 12.31 -33.96 -10.78
C THR A 85 11.76 -34.99 -9.79
N LEU A 86 10.57 -34.75 -9.24
CA LEU A 86 9.90 -35.65 -8.31
C LEU A 86 9.14 -36.79 -9.00
N GLY A 87 9.13 -36.83 -10.35
CA GLY A 87 8.55 -37.92 -11.15
C GLY A 87 7.03 -38.01 -11.02
N ILE A 88 6.36 -36.91 -10.68
CA ILE A 88 4.91 -36.83 -10.66
C ILE A 88 4.46 -36.45 -12.08
N ASP A 89 4.14 -37.46 -12.89
CA ASP A 89 3.35 -37.31 -14.13
C ASP A 89 1.89 -36.95 -13.80
#